data_AF-A0A925RBF7-F1
#
_entry.id   AF-A0A925RBF7-F1
#
_cell.length_a   1.000
_cell.length_b   1.000
_cell.length_c   1.000
_cell.angle_alpha   90.00
_cell.angle_beta   90.00
_cell.angle_gamma   90.00
#
_symmetry.space_group_name_H-M   'P 1'
#
loop_
_entity.id
_entity.type
_entity.pdbx_description
1 polymer ?
#
loop_
_entity_poly.entity_id
_entity_poly.type
_entity_poly.pdbx_seq_one_letter_code
_entity_poly.pdbx_strand_id
1 'polypeptide(L)'
;MRTPLIRRPSDAPAQMLFRGMSFIEVMISVLISSIIVAGLQGTIFLALNSMPDSTGVASTALRVSQTADRLAAELQTAVFITERSATVIGFVVPDRDGD
;
A
#
# COMPACT_ATOMS: atom_id res chain seq x y z
N MET A 1 5.29 62.80 -47.91
CA MET A 1 4.41 62.04 -48.81
C MET A 1 4.76 60.55 -48.67
N ARG A 2 3.87 59.79 -48.00
CA ARG A 2 3.77 58.32 -47.93
C ARG A 2 4.98 57.50 -47.45
N THR A 3 4.95 57.18 -46.16
CA THR A 3 5.55 55.99 -45.55
C THR A 3 4.89 54.72 -46.10
N PRO A 4 5.64 53.68 -46.52
CA PRO A 4 5.10 52.34 -46.61
C PRO A 4 5.53 51.51 -45.39
N LEU A 5 4.51 51.10 -44.61
CA LEU A 5 4.59 50.06 -43.60
C LEU A 5 5.08 48.75 -44.22
N ILE A 6 6.20 48.22 -43.75
CA ILE A 6 6.59 46.84 -44.01
C ILE A 6 5.73 45.95 -43.11
N ARG A 7 4.77 45.28 -43.76
CA ARG A 7 3.83 44.31 -43.18
C ARG A 7 4.60 43.12 -42.61
N ARG A 8 4.47 42.85 -41.31
CA ARG A 8 4.86 41.56 -40.69
C ARG A 8 4.00 40.44 -41.29
N PRO A 9 4.57 39.37 -41.86
CA PRO A 9 3.83 38.14 -42.05
C PRO A 9 3.64 37.45 -40.68
N SER A 10 2.42 37.51 -40.17
CA SER A 10 1.95 36.73 -39.02
C SER A 10 1.54 35.33 -39.51
N ASP A 11 2.49 34.56 -40.01
CA ASP A 11 2.20 33.22 -40.53
C ASP A 11 2.70 32.15 -39.56
N ALA A 12 2.18 32.22 -38.34
CA ALA A 12 2.02 31.01 -37.54
C ALA A 12 0.61 30.49 -37.81
N PRO A 13 0.41 29.40 -38.57
CA PRO A 13 -0.78 28.60 -38.40
C PRO A 13 -0.69 27.92 -37.03
N ALA A 14 -0.92 28.70 -35.98
CA ALA A 14 -1.30 28.15 -34.70
C ALA A 14 -2.69 27.55 -34.89
N GLN A 15 -2.76 26.22 -34.74
CA GLN A 15 -3.96 25.46 -34.48
C GLN A 15 -4.86 25.16 -35.68
N MET A 16 -4.44 24.17 -36.47
CA MET A 16 -5.37 23.20 -37.07
C MET A 16 -5.13 21.83 -36.41
N LEU A 17 -5.35 21.76 -35.11
CA LEU A 17 -5.22 20.52 -34.33
C LEU A 17 -6.56 20.09 -33.73
N PHE A 18 -7.65 20.14 -34.51
CA PHE A 18 -8.84 19.35 -34.19
C PHE A 18 -9.52 18.89 -35.48
N ARG A 19 -8.92 17.88 -36.11
CA ARG A 19 -9.66 16.97 -37.00
C ARG A 19 -10.26 15.90 -36.09
N GLY A 20 -11.56 15.68 -36.21
CA GLY A 20 -12.32 14.78 -35.34
C GLY A 20 -11.65 13.42 -35.16
N MET A 21 -11.74 12.90 -33.93
CA MET A 21 -11.16 11.62 -33.54
C MET A 21 -11.70 10.52 -34.45
N SER A 22 -10.81 9.79 -35.11
CA SER A 22 -11.25 8.72 -36.01
C SER A 22 -11.85 7.57 -35.21
N PHE A 23 -12.81 6.83 -35.78
CA PHE A 23 -13.43 5.69 -35.09
C PHE A 23 -12.38 4.65 -34.62
N ILE A 24 -11.35 4.43 -35.43
CA ILE A 24 -10.26 3.51 -35.11
C ILE A 24 -9.41 4.00 -33.92
N GLU A 25 -9.23 5.30 -33.78
CA GLU A 25 -8.50 5.91 -32.67
C GLU A 25 -9.26 5.79 -31.34
N VAL A 26 -10.59 5.92 -31.37
CA VAL A 26 -11.44 5.65 -30.20
C VAL A 26 -11.39 4.17 -29.84
N MET A 27 -11.47 3.26 -30.83
CA MET A 27 -11.36 1.82 -30.60
C MET A 27 -10.02 1.44 -29.97
N ILE A 28 -8.91 2.00 -30.49
CA ILE A 28 -7.57 1.79 -29.92
C ILE A 28 -7.50 2.34 -28.50
N SER A 29 -8.05 3.52 -28.24
CA SER A 29 -8.05 4.13 -26.90
C SER A 29 -8.82 3.29 -25.89
N VAL A 30 -9.98 2.76 -26.28
CA VAL A 30 -10.79 1.85 -25.43
C VAL A 30 -10.05 0.54 -25.19
N LEU A 31 -9.40 -0.02 -26.21
CA LEU A 31 -8.64 -1.26 -26.10
C LEU A 31 -7.43 -1.10 -25.17
N ILE A 32 -6.68 -0.01 -25.29
CA ILE A 32 -5.57 0.29 -24.38
C ILE A 32 -6.08 0.48 -22.96
N SER A 33 -7.17 1.24 -22.78
CA SER A 33 -7.76 1.50 -21.47
C SER A 33 -8.23 0.21 -20.80
N SER A 34 -8.85 -0.71 -21.54
CA SER A 34 -9.33 -1.98 -20.98
C SER A 34 -8.19 -2.88 -20.51
N ILE A 35 -7.08 -2.93 -21.26
CA ILE A 35 -5.87 -3.68 -20.85
C ILE A 35 -5.29 -3.09 -19.57
N ILE A 36 -5.20 -1.76 -19.47
CA ILE A 36 -4.68 -1.08 -18.28
C ILE A 36 -5.56 -1.40 -17.05
N VAL A 37 -6.88 -1.30 -17.19
CA VAL A 37 -7.83 -1.60 -16.10
C VAL A 37 -7.73 -3.06 -15.66
N ALA A 38 -7.66 -4.00 -16.62
CA ALA A 38 -7.51 -5.42 -16.31
C ALA A 38 -6.18 -5.72 -15.61
N GLY A 39 -5.07 -5.11 -16.05
CA GLY A 39 -3.77 -5.23 -15.40
C GLY A 39 -3.79 -4.66 -13.98
N LEU A 40 -4.39 -3.49 -13.80
CA LEU A 40 -4.54 -2.86 -12.49
C LEU A 40 -5.32 -3.76 -11.52
N GLN A 41 -6.42 -4.36 -11.97
CA GLN A 41 -7.20 -5.30 -11.18
C GLN A 41 -6.34 -6.51 -10.73
N GLY A 42 -5.50 -7.05 -11.63
CA GLY A 42 -4.56 -8.11 -11.29
C GLY A 42 -3.55 -7.69 -10.22
N THR A 43 -2.94 -6.50 -10.37
CA THR A 43 -1.97 -5.98 -9.37
C THR A 43 -2.61 -5.73 -8.01
N ILE A 44 -3.84 -5.22 -7.97
CA ILE A 44 -4.60 -5.03 -6.72
C ILE A 44 -4.88 -6.39 -6.08
N PHE A 45 -5.31 -7.39 -6.86
CA PHE A 45 -5.56 -8.73 -6.35
C PHE A 45 -4.29 -9.37 -5.77
N LEU A 46 -3.15 -9.24 -6.46
CA LEU A 46 -1.85 -9.68 -5.96
C LEU A 46 -1.45 -8.94 -4.68
N ALA A 47 -1.65 -7.62 -4.62
CA ALA A 47 -1.35 -6.81 -3.44
C ALA A 47 -2.20 -7.24 -2.22
N LEU A 48 -3.49 -7.47 -2.42
CA LEU A 48 -4.40 -7.95 -1.38
C LEU A 48 -4.03 -9.35 -0.90
N ASN A 49 -3.61 -10.24 -1.80
CA ASN A 49 -3.18 -11.59 -1.43
C ASN A 49 -1.77 -11.63 -0.82
N SER A 50 -0.96 -10.58 -1.02
CA SER A 50 0.35 -10.43 -0.41
C SER A 50 0.29 -9.91 1.03
N MET A 51 -0.86 -9.38 1.46
CA MET A 51 -1.08 -9.14 2.88
C MET A 51 -1.05 -10.49 3.59
N PRO A 52 -0.17 -10.67 4.59
CA PRO A 52 -0.11 -11.90 5.34
C PRO A 52 -1.49 -12.16 5.92
N ASP A 53 -2.15 -13.21 5.43
CA ASP A 53 -3.31 -13.72 6.13
C ASP A 53 -2.84 -14.02 7.55
N SER A 54 -3.49 -13.41 8.54
CA SER A 54 -3.05 -13.45 9.94
C SER A 54 -3.01 -14.88 10.52
N THR A 55 -3.43 -15.87 9.72
CA THR A 55 -3.52 -17.31 9.92
C THR A 55 -2.30 -18.11 9.37
N GLY A 56 -1.34 -17.49 8.70
CA GLY A 56 -0.16 -18.18 8.17
C GLY A 56 0.78 -18.74 9.26
N VAL A 57 1.46 -19.85 8.98
CA VAL A 57 2.45 -20.44 9.91
C VAL A 57 3.52 -19.42 10.34
N ALA A 58 3.91 -18.51 9.43
CA ALA A 58 4.85 -17.43 9.72
C ALA A 58 4.28 -16.34 10.65
N SER A 59 3.01 -15.92 10.48
CA SER A 59 2.37 -14.97 11.41
C SER A 59 2.15 -15.59 12.79
N THR A 60 1.86 -16.88 12.84
CA THR A 60 1.73 -17.65 14.08
C THR A 60 3.08 -17.76 14.79
N ALA A 61 4.16 -18.07 14.06
CA ALA A 61 5.51 -18.11 14.62
C ALA A 61 5.95 -16.73 15.16
N LEU A 62 5.65 -15.65 14.45
CA LEU A 62 5.93 -14.28 14.92
C LEU A 62 5.14 -13.93 16.19
N ARG A 63 3.84 -14.26 16.25
CA ARG A 63 3.01 -14.02 17.45
C ARG A 63 3.47 -14.86 18.65
N VAL A 64 3.85 -16.11 18.41
CA VAL A 64 4.41 -17.00 19.45
C VAL A 64 5.72 -16.45 19.97
N SER A 65 6.63 -16.01 19.08
CA SER A 65 7.89 -15.37 19.48
C SER A 65 7.64 -14.11 20.30
N GLN A 66 6.76 -13.21 19.84
CA GLN A 66 6.43 -11.98 20.56
C GLN A 66 5.83 -12.24 21.93
N THR A 67 4.96 -13.25 22.04
CA THR A 67 4.35 -13.63 23.32
C THR A 67 5.39 -14.26 24.25
N ALA A 68 6.29 -15.09 23.73
CA ALA A 68 7.37 -15.69 24.50
C ALA A 68 8.36 -14.64 25.01
N ASP A 69 8.73 -13.66 24.18
CA ASP A 69 9.60 -12.55 24.57
C ASP A 69 8.95 -11.69 25.66
N ARG A 70 7.65 -11.43 25.53
CA ARG A 70 6.87 -10.71 26.54
C ARG A 70 6.80 -11.47 27.87
N LEU A 71 6.50 -12.77 27.84
CA LEU A 71 6.49 -13.63 29.03
C LEU A 71 7.87 -13.67 29.69
N ALA A 72 8.94 -13.77 28.91
CA ALA A 72 10.31 -13.77 29.44
C ALA A 72 10.64 -12.44 30.12
N ALA A 73 10.23 -11.31 29.53
CA ALA A 73 10.40 -9.98 30.11
C ALA A 73 9.61 -9.82 31.42
N GLU A 74 8.37 -10.28 31.46
CA GLU A 74 7.53 -10.23 32.65
C GLU A 74 8.10 -11.11 33.78
N LEU A 75 8.53 -12.35 33.46
CA LEU A 75 9.19 -13.26 34.41
C LEU A 75 10.51 -12.72 34.96
N GLN A 76 11.28 -11.98 34.16
CA GLN A 76 12.52 -11.35 34.63
C GLN A 76 12.27 -10.30 35.73
N THR A 77 11.07 -9.73 35.74
CA THR A 77 10.66 -8.68 36.69
C THR A 77 9.71 -9.18 37.77
N ALA A 78 9.35 -10.47 37.73
CA ALA A 78 8.54 -11.10 38.74
C ALA A 78 9.29 -11.12 40.08
N VAL A 79 8.63 -10.64 41.13
CA VAL A 79 9.23 -10.54 42.48
C VAL A 79 8.92 -11.80 43.28
N PHE A 80 7.76 -12.42 43.04
CA PHE A 80 7.31 -13.61 43.75
C PHE A 80 6.64 -14.61 42.81
N ILE A 81 6.92 -15.90 42.99
CA ILE A 81 6.21 -17.00 42.35
C ILE A 81 5.17 -17.51 43.37
N THR A 82 3.89 -17.44 43.02
CA THR A 82 2.77 -17.79 43.90
C THR A 82 2.31 -19.22 43.72
N GLU A 83 2.43 -19.77 42.50
CA GLU A 83 2.01 -21.13 42.19
C GLU A 83 2.95 -21.78 41.17
N ARG A 84 3.30 -23.05 41.38
CA ARG A 84 4.08 -23.83 40.43
C ARG A 84 3.56 -25.26 40.39
N SER A 85 2.89 -25.59 39.29
CA SER A 85 2.40 -26.93 38.96
C SER A 85 2.95 -27.35 37.60
N ALA A 86 2.65 -28.58 37.17
CA ALA A 86 3.06 -29.09 35.87
C ALA A 86 2.42 -28.31 34.70
N THR A 87 1.31 -27.62 34.94
CA THR A 87 0.53 -26.91 33.90
C THR A 87 0.27 -25.44 34.20
N VAL A 88 0.62 -24.96 35.39
CA VAL A 88 0.31 -23.59 35.84
C VAL A 88 1.52 -23.00 36.54
N ILE A 89 1.88 -21.77 36.17
CA ILE A 89 2.86 -20.95 36.88
C ILE A 89 2.20 -19.61 37.20
N GLY A 90 1.98 -19.36 38.49
CA GLY A 90 1.52 -18.08 39.00
C GLY A 90 2.71 -17.26 39.48
N PHE A 91 2.79 -16.00 39.06
CA PHE A 91 3.83 -15.07 39.50
C PHE A 91 3.27 -13.65 39.61
N VAL A 92 3.85 -12.87 40.51
CA VAL A 92 3.46 -11.48 40.79
C VAL A 92 4.51 -10.57 40.19
N VAL A 93 4.06 -9.75 39.24
CA VAL A 93 4.87 -8.69 38.61
C VAL A 93 4.41 -7.35 39.19
N PRO A 94 5.34 -6.45 39.57
CA PRO A 94 5.01 -5.09 39.93
C PRO A 94 4.34 -4.39 38.75
N ASP A 95 3.26 -3.65 39.00
CA ASP A 95 2.60 -2.83 37.98
C ASP A 95 3.59 -1.84 37.36
N ARG A 96 3.66 -1.82 36.02
CA ARG A 96 4.59 -1.00 35.24
C ARG A 96 3.90 -0.03 34.30
N ASP A 97 2.62 -0.26 34.06
CA ASP A 97 1.78 0.42 33.11
C ASP A 97 0.91 1.49 33.78
N GLY A 98 0.67 1.39 35.10
CA GLY A 98 0.22 2.49 35.94
C GLY A 98 -1.04 3.20 35.43
N ASP A 99 -2.09 2.42 35.20
CA ASP A 99 -3.48 2.92 35.13
C ASP A 99 -4.05 3.12 36.56
#